data_AF-T2JMC1-F1
#
_entry.id   AF-T2JMC1-F1
#
_cell.length_a   1.000
_cell.length_b   1.000
_cell.length_c   1.000
_cell.angle_alpha   90.00
_cell.angle_beta   90.00
_cell.angle_gamma   90.00
#
_symmetry.space_group_name_H-M   'P 1'
#
loop_
_entity.id
_entity.type
_entity.pdbx_description
1 polymer ?
#
loop_
_entity_poly.entity_id
_entity_poly.type
_entity_poly.pdbx_seq_one_letter_code
_entity_poly.pdbx_strand_id
1 'polypeptide(L)'
;MKSEVRSLKSEVKTAITDPWHHSQSWAAHYHKWQFKYNSFNATYIIENGDRTIILSVPIREIAHHPSPQAWLDHWAKTKGKRQLEQGTKQLEQPSLLDFNPQSSNSIPPKNPKGISFGQTLEQLYQGKTCTRRVWSDRTAKTFINYYEQGVKVPAYNKDLRYGGEIIGWLTLTEKPVQQQLVEMTQADLKAEGFPNYTFDQFINEFFDGKNQTVWVICFEFTPNQPKESSVTVEVVESNDNQALTDTDELTHEEERDRLHLEGQVERAFFSAGIALQELRDRRLYRSTHKTFEDYCQERFGYSRRKMDYLIAGSEVYQNLLLPSEMRTNCSQTDLPDDQSQMRTNGSQITESDDNLQMRTNCSQNADDEMRTNCSQNADGKTRTNCSQILPTREAQVRPLTKLEPDQQREAWQKAVEQAGGKVPSGRIVKSIVDQIRERTPVPNPWRKGEVAMIMVKDNPDLRGKGGCWCVISEVHNFTCTVRLWDGEYQVKPENLKELPYSNEQQEMVRKLCDRLSKLYDPEMDETAKGLLSILGKIDRPWLTKYEERFLSILEEDITS
;
A
#
# COMPACT_ATOMS: atom_id res chain seq x y z
N MET A 1 -4.30 -65.96 -27.46
CA MET A 1 -3.86 -65.38 -28.76
C MET A 1 -4.87 -64.46 -29.49
N LYS A 2 -6.21 -64.60 -29.41
CA LYS A 2 -7.14 -63.58 -29.99
C LYS A 2 -7.79 -62.64 -28.97
N SER A 3 -7.63 -62.92 -27.68
CA SER A 3 -8.03 -62.05 -26.56
C SER A 3 -6.98 -60.96 -26.28
N GLU A 4 -5.69 -61.30 -26.16
CA GLU A 4 -4.65 -60.33 -25.75
C GLU A 4 -4.47 -59.16 -26.74
N VAL A 5 -4.67 -59.41 -28.04
CA VAL A 5 -4.48 -58.41 -29.12
C VAL A 5 -5.51 -57.26 -29.06
N ARG A 6 -6.58 -57.39 -28.27
CA ARG A 6 -7.50 -56.27 -27.97
C ARG A 6 -7.04 -55.42 -26.76
N SER A 7 -6.44 -56.02 -25.74
CA SER A 7 -5.90 -55.28 -24.58
C SER A 7 -4.75 -54.36 -24.98
N LEU A 8 -3.81 -54.88 -25.77
CA LEU A 8 -2.64 -54.15 -26.29
C LEU A 8 -2.98 -53.07 -27.33
N LYS A 9 -4.26 -52.79 -27.60
CA LYS A 9 -4.71 -51.68 -28.46
C LYS A 9 -5.51 -50.60 -27.71
N SER A 10 -5.91 -50.83 -26.46
CA SER A 10 -6.38 -49.79 -25.54
C SER A 10 -5.22 -49.02 -24.89
N GLU A 11 -4.10 -49.69 -24.58
CA GLU A 11 -2.98 -49.08 -23.86
C GLU A 11 -2.00 -48.29 -24.75
N VAL A 12 -2.05 -48.49 -26.08
CA VAL A 12 -1.10 -47.89 -27.06
C VAL A 12 -1.73 -46.69 -27.80
N LYS A 13 -2.79 -46.07 -27.24
CA LYS A 13 -3.41 -44.86 -27.81
C LYS A 13 -3.62 -43.68 -26.84
N THR A 14 -3.00 -43.74 -25.67
CA THR A 14 -2.85 -42.62 -24.72
C THR A 14 -1.38 -42.19 -24.54
N ALA A 15 -0.53 -42.49 -25.53
CA ALA A 15 0.90 -42.14 -25.55
C ALA A 15 1.23 -40.91 -26.45
N ILE A 16 0.32 -39.94 -26.50
CA ILE A 16 0.48 -38.62 -27.14
C ILE A 16 -0.22 -37.60 -26.23
N THR A 17 0.42 -36.61 -25.60
CA THR A 17 1.86 -36.29 -25.51
C THR A 17 2.11 -35.65 -24.15
N ASP A 18 2.90 -36.29 -23.28
CA ASP A 18 3.38 -35.71 -22.03
C ASP A 18 4.92 -35.61 -22.10
N PRO A 19 5.50 -34.41 -22.31
CA PRO A 19 6.83 -34.24 -22.93
C PRO A 19 8.04 -34.59 -22.04
N TRP A 20 7.83 -35.16 -20.86
CA TRP A 20 8.84 -35.35 -19.81
C TRP A 20 9.42 -36.77 -19.70
N HIS A 21 9.00 -37.69 -20.57
CA HIS A 21 9.17 -39.15 -20.37
C HIS A 21 10.52 -39.79 -20.77
N HIS A 22 11.57 -39.02 -21.04
CA HIS A 22 12.91 -39.55 -21.32
C HIS A 22 13.99 -38.76 -20.58
N SER A 23 15.02 -39.46 -20.08
CA SER A 23 16.20 -38.81 -19.53
C SER A 23 16.99 -38.14 -20.66
N GLN A 24 17.30 -36.85 -20.49
CA GLN A 24 17.95 -36.02 -21.51
C GLN A 24 19.20 -35.38 -20.92
N SER A 25 20.23 -35.18 -21.75
CA SER A 25 21.43 -34.45 -21.38
C SER A 25 21.86 -33.50 -22.49
N TRP A 26 22.32 -32.31 -22.10
CA TRP A 26 22.77 -31.26 -23.03
C TRP A 26 23.78 -30.34 -22.34
N ALA A 27 24.47 -29.49 -23.12
CA ALA A 27 25.36 -28.46 -22.60
C ALA A 27 24.74 -27.07 -22.82
N ALA A 28 24.73 -26.23 -21.78
CA ALA A 28 24.24 -24.86 -21.85
C ALA A 28 24.92 -24.01 -20.76
N HIS A 29 25.16 -22.73 -21.05
CA HIS A 29 25.79 -21.77 -20.12
C HIS A 29 27.08 -22.29 -19.44
N TYR A 30 27.96 -22.95 -20.20
CA TYR A 30 29.22 -23.57 -19.74
C TYR A 30 29.07 -24.76 -18.75
N HIS A 31 27.84 -25.24 -18.51
CA HIS A 31 27.57 -26.39 -17.65
C HIS A 31 27.03 -27.57 -18.49
N LYS A 32 27.27 -28.81 -18.04
CA LYS A 32 26.54 -29.99 -18.53
C LYS A 32 25.29 -30.19 -17.66
N TRP A 33 24.19 -30.54 -18.30
CA TRP A 33 22.89 -30.76 -17.67
C TRP A 33 22.47 -32.21 -17.91
N GLN A 34 21.98 -32.89 -16.87
CA GLN A 34 21.23 -34.14 -17.01
C GLN A 34 19.88 -34.01 -16.32
N PHE A 35 18.82 -34.45 -17.00
CA PHE A 35 17.46 -34.54 -16.48
C PHE A 35 17.11 -36.02 -16.25
N LYS A 36 16.69 -36.37 -15.03
CA LYS A 36 16.18 -37.70 -14.69
C LYS A 36 14.76 -37.61 -14.13
N TYR A 37 13.86 -38.36 -14.74
CA TYR A 37 12.44 -38.42 -14.42
C TYR A 37 12.10 -39.73 -13.70
N ASN A 38 11.21 -39.67 -12.71
CA ASN A 38 10.48 -40.80 -12.19
C ASN A 38 9.03 -40.37 -11.90
N SER A 39 8.18 -41.31 -11.49
CA SER A 39 6.74 -41.11 -11.27
C SER A 39 6.36 -40.10 -10.19
N PHE A 40 7.30 -39.55 -9.41
CA PHE A 40 7.01 -38.64 -8.30
C PHE A 40 7.90 -37.38 -8.23
N ASN A 41 9.08 -37.36 -8.85
CA ASN A 41 9.94 -36.17 -8.88
C ASN A 41 10.77 -36.03 -10.17
N ALA A 42 11.13 -34.79 -10.46
CA ALA A 42 12.12 -34.43 -11.47
C ALA A 42 13.44 -34.08 -10.78
N THR A 43 14.53 -34.74 -11.19
CA THR A 43 15.88 -34.46 -10.69
C THR A 43 16.72 -33.86 -11.81
N TYR A 44 17.20 -32.63 -11.62
CA TYR A 44 18.19 -31.99 -12.48
C TYR A 44 19.58 -32.11 -11.86
N ILE A 45 20.56 -32.52 -12.66
CA ILE A 45 21.98 -32.59 -12.27
C ILE A 45 22.73 -31.59 -13.13
N ILE A 46 23.54 -30.73 -12.49
CA ILE A 46 24.35 -29.70 -13.12
C ILE A 46 25.82 -30.01 -12.84
N GLU A 47 26.58 -30.40 -13.85
CA GLU A 47 28.02 -30.67 -13.73
C GLU A 47 28.83 -29.48 -14.29
N ASN A 48 29.77 -28.97 -13.50
CA ASN A 48 30.72 -27.92 -13.89
C ASN A 48 32.10 -28.21 -13.28
N GLY A 49 32.96 -28.87 -14.06
CA GLY A 49 34.30 -29.27 -13.66
C GLY A 49 34.29 -30.10 -12.38
N ASP A 50 34.69 -29.47 -11.28
CA ASP A 50 34.87 -30.08 -9.96
C ASP A 50 33.60 -30.05 -9.09
N ARG A 51 32.47 -29.55 -9.59
CA ARG A 51 31.21 -29.41 -8.82
C ARG A 51 29.99 -29.96 -9.53
N THR A 52 29.18 -30.68 -8.76
CA THR A 52 27.89 -31.24 -9.20
C THR A 52 26.77 -30.74 -8.29
N ILE A 53 25.81 -29.99 -8.84
CA ILE A 53 24.62 -29.50 -8.13
C ILE A 53 23.43 -30.35 -8.50
N ILE A 54 22.65 -30.81 -7.51
CA ILE A 54 21.44 -31.62 -7.72
C ILE A 54 20.23 -30.80 -7.25
N LEU A 55 19.25 -30.61 -8.15
CA LEU A 55 18.00 -29.90 -7.87
C LEU A 55 16.81 -30.86 -8.04
N SER A 56 16.17 -31.20 -6.92
CA SER A 56 14.91 -31.94 -6.89
C SER A 56 13.73 -30.96 -7.00
N VAL A 57 12.91 -31.10 -8.05
CA VAL A 57 11.83 -30.17 -8.37
C VAL A 57 10.48 -30.89 -8.33
N PRO A 58 9.46 -30.38 -7.60
CA PRO A 58 8.11 -30.94 -7.62
C PRO A 58 7.48 -30.82 -9.01
N ILE A 59 6.81 -31.88 -9.48
CA ILE A 59 6.23 -31.93 -10.85
C ILE A 59 5.26 -30.76 -11.13
N ARG A 60 4.58 -30.24 -10.09
CA ARG A 60 3.68 -29.07 -10.20
C ARG A 60 4.39 -27.76 -10.61
N GLU A 61 5.68 -27.58 -10.31
CA GLU A 61 6.45 -26.39 -10.75
C GLU A 61 6.94 -26.49 -12.22
N ILE A 62 7.02 -27.70 -12.80
CA ILE A 62 7.46 -27.89 -14.21
C ILE A 62 6.30 -28.01 -15.19
N ALA A 63 5.12 -28.48 -14.75
CA ALA A 63 3.94 -28.71 -15.61
C ALA A 63 3.44 -27.49 -16.40
N HIS A 64 3.85 -26.28 -16.02
CA HIS A 64 3.50 -25.01 -16.68
C HIS A 64 4.45 -24.64 -17.84
N HIS A 65 5.47 -25.47 -18.15
CA HIS A 65 6.52 -25.16 -19.12
C HIS A 65 6.56 -26.18 -20.27
N PRO A 66 6.81 -25.76 -21.52
CA PRO A 66 6.71 -26.62 -22.70
C PRO A 66 7.89 -27.60 -22.87
N SER A 67 8.98 -27.45 -22.13
CA SER A 67 10.13 -28.36 -22.13
C SER A 67 11.00 -28.19 -20.88
N PRO A 68 11.87 -29.17 -20.54
CA PRO A 68 12.87 -29.03 -19.47
C PRO A 68 13.75 -27.80 -19.65
N GLN A 69 14.17 -27.51 -20.88
CA GLN A 69 15.02 -26.37 -21.21
C GLN A 69 14.26 -25.04 -21.07
N ALA A 70 12.98 -24.96 -21.44
CA ALA A 70 12.17 -23.76 -21.26
C ALA A 70 11.85 -23.47 -19.78
N TRP A 71 11.71 -24.51 -18.94
CA TRP A 71 11.69 -24.33 -17.48
C TRP A 71 13.03 -23.82 -16.96
N LEU A 72 14.14 -24.41 -17.43
CA LEU A 72 15.48 -24.06 -16.99
C LEU A 72 15.84 -22.60 -17.31
N ASP A 73 15.55 -22.13 -18.53
CA ASP A 73 15.78 -20.74 -18.95
C ASP A 73 14.97 -19.76 -18.11
N HIS A 74 13.72 -20.11 -17.77
CA HIS A 74 12.87 -19.30 -16.90
C HIS A 74 13.39 -19.29 -15.45
N TRP A 75 13.77 -20.45 -14.91
CA TRP A 75 14.37 -20.59 -13.59
C TRP A 75 15.69 -19.81 -13.48
N ALA A 76 16.57 -19.92 -14.49
CA ALA A 76 17.85 -19.20 -14.53
C ALA A 76 17.68 -17.68 -14.48
N LYS A 77 16.67 -17.16 -15.20
CA LYS A 77 16.32 -15.72 -15.23
C LYS A 77 15.65 -15.23 -13.94
N THR A 78 14.96 -16.09 -13.17
CA THR A 78 14.11 -15.68 -12.03
C THR A 78 14.65 -16.08 -10.65
N LYS A 79 15.14 -17.31 -10.48
CA LYS A 79 15.70 -17.86 -9.22
C LYS A 79 17.22 -18.10 -9.31
N GLY A 80 17.73 -18.46 -10.50
CA GLY A 80 19.07 -19.01 -10.71
C GLY A 80 20.23 -18.17 -10.18
N LYS A 81 20.24 -16.86 -10.43
CA LYS A 81 21.31 -15.96 -9.94
C LYS A 81 21.59 -16.13 -8.44
N ARG A 82 20.55 -16.21 -7.60
CA ARG A 82 20.71 -16.37 -6.15
C ARG A 82 21.19 -17.77 -5.74
N GLN A 83 20.77 -18.83 -6.45
CA GLN A 83 21.14 -20.20 -6.07
C GLN A 83 22.51 -20.62 -6.60
N LEU A 84 22.96 -20.09 -7.75
CA LEU A 84 24.33 -20.26 -8.24
C LEU A 84 25.36 -19.54 -7.37
N GLU A 85 25.02 -18.36 -6.83
CA GLU A 85 25.85 -17.68 -5.81
C GLU A 85 25.92 -18.48 -4.49
N GLN A 86 24.82 -19.12 -4.08
CA GLN A 86 24.74 -19.91 -2.84
C GLN A 86 25.37 -21.31 -2.93
N GLY A 87 25.50 -21.90 -4.12
CA GLY A 87 26.14 -23.21 -4.35
C GLY A 87 27.65 -23.28 -4.06
N THR A 88 28.23 -22.20 -3.51
CA THR A 88 29.65 -22.09 -3.15
C THR A 88 29.97 -22.51 -1.71
N LYS A 89 28.95 -22.67 -0.84
CA LYS A 89 29.13 -23.00 0.60
C LYS A 89 28.22 -24.14 1.08
N GLN A 90 28.44 -25.36 0.60
CA GLN A 90 28.02 -26.58 1.32
C GLN A 90 28.74 -27.84 0.80
N LEU A 91 29.87 -28.20 1.41
CA LEU A 91 30.35 -29.58 1.57
C LEU A 91 31.62 -29.60 2.43
N GLU A 92 31.45 -29.71 3.75
CA GLU A 92 32.36 -30.41 4.67
C GLU A 92 31.64 -30.58 6.02
N GLN A 93 31.91 -31.70 6.70
CA GLN A 93 31.36 -32.00 8.04
C GLN A 93 32.46 -31.84 9.11
N PRO A 94 32.10 -31.50 10.37
CA PRO A 94 33.05 -30.91 11.29
C PRO A 94 34.04 -31.92 11.88
N SER A 95 35.33 -31.61 11.80
CA SER A 95 36.32 -32.00 12.79
C SER A 95 36.36 -30.97 13.92
N LEU A 96 36.56 -31.43 15.16
CA LEU A 96 36.83 -30.56 16.30
C LEU A 96 38.24 -29.98 16.18
N LEU A 97 38.37 -28.64 16.19
CA LEU A 97 39.19 -27.85 17.12
C LEU A 97 39.15 -26.34 16.75
N ASP A 98 39.46 -25.50 17.74
CA ASP A 98 39.84 -24.08 17.65
C ASP A 98 38.95 -23.10 16.84
N PHE A 99 37.92 -22.58 17.51
CA PHE A 99 37.22 -21.36 17.09
C PHE A 99 38.10 -20.10 17.27
N ASN A 100 38.33 -19.34 16.20
CA ASN A 100 38.80 -17.96 16.29
C ASN A 100 38.02 -17.05 15.31
N PRO A 101 37.08 -16.22 15.78
CA PRO A 101 36.13 -15.52 14.91
C PRO A 101 36.58 -14.10 14.54
N GLN A 102 37.23 -13.94 13.38
CA GLN A 102 37.27 -12.63 12.69
C GLN A 102 37.01 -12.72 11.19
N SER A 103 36.12 -11.83 10.73
CA SER A 103 35.74 -11.53 9.34
C SER A 103 35.16 -12.68 8.49
N SER A 104 33.89 -12.54 8.12
CA SER A 104 33.41 -13.04 6.82
C SER A 104 32.38 -12.05 6.29
N ASN A 105 32.58 -11.57 5.06
CA ASN A 105 31.79 -10.48 4.49
C ASN A 105 30.39 -10.97 4.07
N SER A 106 29.41 -10.83 4.98
CA SER A 106 27.98 -10.80 4.67
C SER A 106 27.60 -9.37 4.26
N ILE A 107 26.90 -9.19 3.14
CA ILE A 107 26.35 -7.87 2.78
C ILE A 107 25.10 -7.66 3.64
N PRO A 108 25.04 -6.64 4.51
CA PRO A 108 23.89 -6.45 5.39
C PRO A 108 22.63 -6.11 4.58
N PRO A 109 21.44 -6.52 5.07
CA PRO A 109 20.18 -6.24 4.39
C PRO A 109 19.94 -4.72 4.30
N LYS A 110 19.54 -4.21 3.13
CA LYS A 110 19.35 -2.76 2.87
C LYS A 110 18.40 -2.03 3.83
N ASN A 111 17.56 -2.75 4.57
CA ASN A 111 16.82 -2.26 5.74
C ASN A 111 16.63 -3.44 6.72
N PRO A 112 17.40 -3.54 7.83
CA PRO A 112 17.23 -4.60 8.82
C PRO A 112 15.94 -4.40 9.66
N LYS A 113 15.24 -5.50 9.96
CA LYS A 113 14.07 -5.48 10.85
C LYS A 113 14.53 -5.35 12.30
N GLY A 114 14.09 -4.30 12.99
CA GLY A 114 14.48 -4.03 14.37
C GLY A 114 13.50 -4.52 15.45
N ILE A 115 13.82 -4.15 16.69
CA ILE A 115 13.04 -4.45 17.90
C ILE A 115 12.68 -3.13 18.60
N SER A 116 11.43 -2.99 19.02
CA SER A 116 10.92 -1.81 19.74
C SER A 116 10.83 -2.04 21.24
N PHE A 117 11.20 -1.02 22.02
CA PHE A 117 11.30 -1.07 23.49
C PHE A 117 10.38 -0.07 24.19
N GLY A 118 9.24 0.31 23.60
CA GLY A 118 8.37 1.38 24.11
C GLY A 118 7.80 1.21 25.53
N GLN A 119 7.82 0.00 26.10
CA GLN A 119 7.48 -0.29 27.50
C GLN A 119 8.69 -0.69 28.36
N THR A 120 9.89 -0.75 27.77
CA THR A 120 11.13 -1.27 28.38
C THR A 120 12.36 -0.41 28.02
N LEU A 121 12.12 0.87 27.71
CA LEU A 121 13.11 1.78 27.13
C LEU A 121 14.16 2.18 28.17
N GLU A 122 13.71 2.51 29.37
CA GLU A 122 14.58 2.85 30.50
C GLU A 122 15.45 1.64 30.88
N GLN A 123 14.85 0.45 30.94
CA GLN A 123 15.52 -0.81 31.24
C GLN A 123 16.60 -1.13 30.18
N LEU A 124 16.36 -0.78 28.90
CA LEU A 124 17.36 -0.91 27.83
C LEU A 124 18.63 -0.08 28.09
N TYR A 125 18.47 1.16 28.58
CA TYR A 125 19.61 1.99 28.98
C TYR A 125 20.23 1.57 30.32
N GLN A 126 19.44 0.97 31.22
CA GLN A 126 19.92 0.40 32.50
C GLN A 126 20.60 -0.98 32.36
N GLY A 127 20.79 -1.50 31.14
CA GLY A 127 21.56 -2.72 30.88
C GLY A 127 20.74 -4.01 30.76
N LYS A 128 19.45 -3.93 30.37
CA LYS A 128 18.65 -5.08 29.91
C LYS A 128 19.36 -5.79 28.75
N THR A 129 19.63 -7.09 28.92
CA THR A 129 20.33 -7.95 27.93
C THR A 129 19.42 -8.97 27.26
N CYS A 130 18.14 -9.07 27.64
CA CYS A 130 17.19 -10.03 27.10
C CYS A 130 15.83 -9.39 26.80
N THR A 131 15.13 -9.90 25.78
CA THR A 131 13.70 -9.62 25.57
C THR A 131 12.93 -10.84 25.08
N ARG A 132 11.83 -11.16 25.77
CA ARG A 132 10.83 -12.15 25.35
C ARG A 132 9.77 -11.55 24.42
N ARG A 133 9.38 -12.28 23.38
CA ARG A 133 8.42 -11.81 22.36
C ARG A 133 7.47 -12.90 21.88
N VAL A 134 6.19 -12.54 21.75
CA VAL A 134 5.17 -13.36 21.08
C VAL A 134 5.32 -13.18 19.55
N TRP A 135 6.14 -14.02 18.93
CA TRP A 135 6.46 -13.97 17.50
C TRP A 135 6.13 -15.27 16.78
N SER A 136 5.71 -15.16 15.52
CA SER A 136 5.63 -16.30 14.61
C SER A 136 7.02 -16.72 14.12
N ASP A 137 7.19 -17.99 13.78
CA ASP A 137 8.49 -18.56 13.37
C ASP A 137 9.10 -17.84 12.16
N ARG A 138 8.26 -17.32 11.24
CA ARG A 138 8.72 -16.49 10.12
C ARG A 138 9.41 -15.19 10.58
N THR A 139 8.95 -14.60 11.68
CA THR A 139 9.62 -13.46 12.31
C THR A 139 10.89 -13.91 13.03
N ALA A 140 10.82 -14.93 13.88
CA ALA A 140 11.98 -15.43 14.62
C ALA A 140 13.13 -15.87 13.70
N LYS A 141 12.82 -16.58 12.61
CA LYS A 141 13.79 -16.96 11.56
C LYS A 141 14.53 -15.77 10.94
N THR A 142 13.94 -14.57 10.96
CA THR A 142 14.62 -13.35 10.51
C THR A 142 15.74 -12.96 11.48
N PHE A 143 15.51 -13.04 12.79
CA PHE A 143 16.49 -12.72 13.83
C PHE A 143 17.51 -13.86 14.05
N ILE A 144 17.12 -15.12 13.87
CA ILE A 144 18.06 -16.25 13.79
C ILE A 144 19.05 -16.04 12.64
N ASN A 145 18.57 -15.67 11.45
CA ASN A 145 19.43 -15.33 10.32
C ASN A 145 20.36 -14.13 10.63
N TYR A 146 19.91 -13.15 11.43
CA TYR A 146 20.74 -12.01 11.83
C TYR A 146 21.87 -12.42 12.79
N TYR A 147 21.58 -13.26 13.78
CA TYR A 147 22.60 -13.88 14.63
C TYR A 147 23.62 -14.68 13.80
N GLU A 148 23.14 -15.58 12.93
CA GLU A 148 23.98 -16.44 12.06
C GLU A 148 24.82 -15.66 11.03
N GLN A 149 24.52 -14.37 10.80
CA GLN A 149 25.22 -13.50 9.84
C GLN A 149 25.98 -12.35 10.49
N GLY A 150 25.96 -12.22 11.82
CA GLY A 150 26.56 -11.10 12.56
C GLY A 150 25.90 -9.74 12.31
N VAL A 151 24.64 -9.71 11.86
CA VAL A 151 23.94 -8.48 11.47
C VAL A 151 23.40 -7.76 12.69
N LYS A 152 23.89 -6.54 12.94
CA LYS A 152 23.35 -5.65 13.98
C LYS A 152 21.88 -5.29 13.71
N VAL A 153 21.07 -5.35 14.76
CA VAL A 153 19.62 -5.17 14.72
C VAL A 153 19.26 -3.78 15.28
N PRO A 154 18.53 -2.91 14.57
CA PRO A 154 18.21 -1.58 15.10
C PRO A 154 17.23 -1.66 16.27
N ALA A 155 17.51 -0.93 17.34
CA ALA A 155 16.63 -0.73 18.49
C ALA A 155 15.80 0.54 18.30
N TYR A 156 14.50 0.47 18.60
CA TYR A 156 13.56 1.59 18.44
C TYR A 156 12.94 2.04 19.78
N ASN A 157 12.82 3.35 19.99
CA ASN A 157 12.20 3.93 21.20
C ASN A 157 10.71 3.56 21.39
N LYS A 158 9.98 3.27 20.31
CA LYS A 158 8.58 2.79 20.32
C LYS A 158 8.28 1.99 19.03
N ASP A 159 7.06 1.49 18.87
CA ASP A 159 6.67 0.78 17.63
C ASP A 159 6.77 1.72 16.42
N LEU A 160 7.35 1.23 15.33
CA LEU A 160 7.56 1.98 14.09
C LEU A 160 6.26 2.58 13.53
N ARG A 161 5.11 1.93 13.76
CA ARG A 161 3.77 2.40 13.37
C ARG A 161 3.33 3.69 14.07
N TYR A 162 3.95 4.02 15.21
CA TYR A 162 3.72 5.25 15.98
C TYR A 162 4.91 6.22 15.88
N GLY A 163 5.69 6.14 14.80
CA GLY A 163 6.85 6.99 14.56
C GLY A 163 8.03 6.67 15.48
N GLY A 164 8.34 5.38 15.64
CA GLY A 164 9.52 4.95 16.40
C GLY A 164 10.83 5.27 15.69
N GLU A 165 11.81 5.77 16.43
CA GLU A 165 13.12 6.23 15.95
C GLU A 165 14.23 5.30 16.47
N ILE A 166 15.33 5.21 15.70
CA ILE A 166 16.46 4.34 16.04
C ILE A 166 17.31 4.98 17.15
N ILE A 167 17.32 4.36 18.32
CA ILE A 167 18.07 4.77 19.51
C ILE A 167 19.45 4.12 19.61
N GLY A 168 19.70 3.06 18.83
CA GLY A 168 20.95 2.33 18.82
C GLY A 168 20.81 0.98 18.12
N TRP A 169 21.75 0.09 18.40
CA TRP A 169 21.93 -1.19 17.73
C TRP A 169 22.12 -2.31 18.73
N LEU A 170 21.46 -3.44 18.50
CA LEU A 170 21.61 -4.68 19.25
C LEU A 170 22.58 -5.60 18.50
N THR A 171 23.56 -6.15 19.20
CA THR A 171 24.32 -7.32 18.76
C THR A 171 23.70 -8.54 19.45
N LEU A 172 23.18 -9.50 18.70
CA LEU A 172 22.59 -10.71 19.29
C LEU A 172 23.71 -11.59 19.86
N THR A 173 23.67 -11.89 21.16
CA THR A 173 24.73 -12.65 21.86
C THR A 173 24.53 -14.15 21.73
N GLU A 174 23.27 -14.58 21.57
CA GLU A 174 22.87 -15.98 21.47
C GLU A 174 21.86 -16.17 20.33
N LYS A 175 21.76 -17.39 19.82
CA LYS A 175 20.75 -17.75 18.82
C LYS A 175 19.36 -17.68 19.47
N PRO A 176 18.38 -16.94 18.91
CA PRO A 176 17.03 -16.90 19.46
C PRO A 176 16.40 -18.29 19.61
N VAL A 177 15.85 -18.57 20.79
CA VAL A 177 15.23 -19.85 21.17
C VAL A 177 13.76 -19.67 21.58
N GLN A 178 13.00 -20.76 21.63
CA GLN A 178 11.69 -20.81 22.27
C GLN A 178 11.83 -21.30 23.72
N GLN A 179 11.07 -20.70 24.63
CA GLN A 179 10.97 -21.07 26.05
C GLN A 179 9.49 -20.96 26.48
N GLN A 180 9.03 -21.77 27.45
CA GLN A 180 7.75 -21.51 28.12
C GLN A 180 7.92 -20.41 29.18
N LEU A 181 6.93 -19.52 29.33
CA LEU A 181 7.00 -18.46 30.36
C LEU A 181 7.10 -19.02 31.80
N VAL A 182 6.54 -20.20 32.07
CA VAL A 182 6.68 -20.91 33.35
C VAL A 182 8.10 -21.45 33.63
N GLU A 183 8.99 -21.49 32.64
CA GLU A 183 10.39 -21.93 32.78
C GLU A 183 11.36 -20.75 33.09
N MET A 184 10.83 -19.54 33.33
CA MET A 184 11.64 -18.37 33.67
C MET A 184 12.24 -18.45 35.09
N THR A 185 13.44 -17.89 35.25
CA THR A 185 14.19 -17.80 36.50
C THR A 185 14.38 -16.35 36.97
N GLN A 186 14.80 -16.11 38.22
CA GLN A 186 15.06 -14.73 38.68
C GLN A 186 16.23 -14.08 37.90
N ALA A 187 17.12 -14.89 37.32
CA ALA A 187 18.17 -14.40 36.42
C ALA A 187 17.57 -13.87 35.10
N ASP A 188 16.52 -14.51 34.59
CA ASP A 188 15.78 -14.03 33.41
C ASP A 188 15.07 -12.70 33.67
N LEU A 189 14.43 -12.54 34.83
CA LEU A 189 13.80 -11.28 35.21
C LEU A 189 14.84 -10.15 35.34
N LYS A 190 16.03 -10.45 35.89
CA LYS A 190 17.16 -9.51 35.89
C LYS A 190 17.64 -9.17 34.47
N ALA A 191 17.77 -10.16 33.58
CA ALA A 191 18.17 -9.94 32.19
C ALA A 191 17.10 -9.16 31.37
N GLU A 192 15.83 -9.30 31.72
CA GLU A 192 14.73 -8.48 31.20
C GLU A 192 14.73 -7.03 31.76
N GLY A 193 15.57 -6.73 32.76
CA GLY A 193 15.66 -5.41 33.39
C GLY A 193 14.68 -5.20 34.57
N PHE A 194 14.05 -6.26 35.07
CA PHE A 194 13.08 -6.24 36.16
C PHE A 194 13.52 -7.11 37.36
N PRO A 195 14.68 -6.83 37.99
CA PRO A 195 15.24 -7.68 39.05
C PRO A 195 14.34 -7.81 40.29
N ASN A 196 13.47 -6.82 40.51
CA ASN A 196 12.60 -6.69 41.69
C ASN A 196 11.18 -7.26 41.48
N TYR A 197 10.85 -7.77 40.28
CA TYR A 197 9.53 -8.32 39.99
C TYR A 197 9.43 -9.80 40.41
N THR A 198 8.21 -10.26 40.65
CA THR A 198 7.86 -11.69 40.64
C THR A 198 7.51 -12.15 39.22
N PHE A 199 7.54 -13.47 38.98
CA PHE A 199 7.10 -14.06 37.71
C PHE A 199 5.66 -13.69 37.36
N ASP A 200 4.75 -13.76 38.34
CA ASP A 200 3.34 -13.43 38.12
C ASP A 200 3.16 -11.94 37.79
N GLN A 201 3.91 -11.04 38.41
CA GLN A 201 3.86 -9.60 38.05
C GLN A 201 4.29 -9.39 36.60
N PHE A 202 5.43 -9.96 36.19
CA PHE A 202 5.94 -9.84 34.83
C PHE A 202 5.02 -10.46 33.78
N ILE A 203 4.43 -11.63 34.06
CA ILE A 203 3.50 -12.30 33.13
C ILE A 203 2.16 -11.56 33.05
N ASN A 204 1.65 -10.99 34.15
CA ASN A 204 0.45 -10.16 34.13
C ASN A 204 0.65 -8.85 33.35
N GLU A 205 1.79 -8.17 33.53
CA GLU A 205 2.04 -6.86 32.91
C GLU A 205 2.39 -6.93 31.41
N PHE A 206 3.15 -7.96 30.98
CA PHE A 206 3.63 -8.06 29.60
C PHE A 206 2.94 -9.14 28.74
N PHE A 207 2.14 -10.03 29.34
CA PHE A 207 1.54 -11.20 28.65
C PHE A 207 0.06 -11.46 29.04
N ASP A 208 -0.65 -10.47 29.59
CA ASP A 208 -2.05 -10.58 30.05
C ASP A 208 -2.32 -11.75 31.04
N GLY A 209 -1.33 -12.19 31.81
CA GLY A 209 -1.46 -13.33 32.72
C GLY A 209 -1.40 -14.71 32.04
N LYS A 210 -1.11 -14.77 30.73
CA LYS A 210 -1.14 -16.01 29.94
C LYS A 210 0.23 -16.68 29.94
N ASN A 211 0.32 -17.89 30.51
CA ASN A 211 1.46 -18.77 30.29
C ASN A 211 1.42 -19.32 28.86
N GLN A 212 2.50 -19.13 28.10
CA GLN A 212 2.62 -19.54 26.71
C GLN A 212 4.09 -19.63 26.27
N THR A 213 4.34 -20.28 25.14
CA THR A 213 5.66 -20.24 24.48
C THR A 213 5.96 -18.82 24.00
N VAL A 214 7.19 -18.36 24.24
CA VAL A 214 7.74 -17.09 23.75
C VAL A 214 9.09 -17.31 23.08
N TRP A 215 9.44 -16.42 22.16
CA TRP A 215 10.81 -16.34 21.65
C TRP A 215 11.66 -15.48 22.58
N VAL A 216 12.79 -16.01 23.01
CA VAL A 216 13.81 -15.34 23.84
C VAL A 216 14.90 -14.79 22.91
N ILE A 217 15.26 -13.52 23.09
CA ILE A 217 16.31 -12.85 22.32
C ILE A 217 17.29 -12.18 23.29
N CYS A 218 18.49 -12.75 23.41
CA CYS A 218 19.61 -12.22 24.18
C CYS A 218 20.49 -11.31 23.30
N PHE A 219 20.93 -10.18 23.85
CA PHE A 219 21.66 -9.15 23.11
C PHE A 219 22.54 -8.25 24.01
N GLU A 220 23.50 -7.61 23.37
CA GLU A 220 24.22 -6.42 23.86
C GLU A 220 23.68 -5.18 23.14
N PHE A 221 23.37 -4.10 23.86
CA PHE A 221 22.88 -2.84 23.29
C PHE A 221 24.00 -1.80 23.19
N THR A 222 24.31 -1.36 21.97
CA THR A 222 25.12 -0.17 21.70
C THR A 222 24.17 1.01 21.43
N PRO A 223 24.03 1.99 22.34
CA PRO A 223 23.28 3.21 22.03
C PRO A 223 23.95 4.00 20.90
N ASN A 224 23.17 4.74 20.13
CA ASN A 224 23.73 5.77 19.25
C ASN A 224 24.41 6.82 20.13
N GLN A 225 25.67 7.16 19.87
CA GLN A 225 26.32 8.26 20.59
C GLN A 225 25.55 9.58 20.36
N PRO A 226 25.47 10.45 21.38
CA PRO A 226 25.02 11.82 21.16
C PRO A 226 25.93 12.50 20.13
N LYS A 227 25.38 13.42 19.33
CA LYS A 227 26.18 14.22 18.41
C LYS A 227 26.98 15.25 19.22
N GLU A 228 28.18 14.88 19.62
CA GLU A 228 29.13 15.76 20.30
C GLU A 228 29.45 16.98 19.41
N SER A 229 28.82 18.11 19.73
CA SER A 229 29.17 19.42 19.19
C SER A 229 30.19 20.04 20.13
N SER A 230 31.46 20.03 19.75
CA SER A 230 32.57 20.40 20.62
C SER A 230 32.66 21.91 20.88
N VAL A 231 32.00 22.36 21.96
CA VAL A 231 32.25 23.67 22.58
C VAL A 231 32.60 23.44 24.05
N THR A 232 33.79 23.86 24.46
CA THR A 232 34.20 23.86 25.87
C THR A 232 33.53 25.01 26.59
N VAL A 233 32.63 24.71 27.54
CA VAL A 233 32.04 25.68 28.47
C VAL A 233 32.31 25.19 29.89
N GLU A 234 32.58 26.12 30.80
CA GLU A 234 32.82 25.83 32.22
C GLU A 234 31.53 25.35 32.92
N VAL A 235 31.67 24.77 34.11
CA VAL A 235 30.55 24.16 34.84
C VAL A 235 29.54 25.23 35.27
N VAL A 236 28.37 25.23 34.63
CA VAL A 236 27.15 25.87 35.12
C VAL A 236 26.03 24.84 35.04
N GLU A 237 25.41 24.53 36.19
CA GLU A 237 24.28 23.60 36.27
C GLU A 237 23.00 24.30 35.76
N SER A 238 22.29 23.68 34.81
CA SER A 238 20.93 24.07 34.43
C SER A 238 20.03 22.84 34.34
N ASN A 239 18.99 22.82 35.18
CA ASN A 239 17.98 21.75 35.19
C ASN A 239 16.89 22.06 34.15
N ASP A 240 17.14 21.73 32.88
CA ASP A 240 16.17 21.95 31.80
C ASP A 240 15.08 20.87 31.76
N ASN A 241 14.34 20.82 32.86
CA ASN A 241 12.96 20.36 32.92
C ASN A 241 12.11 21.39 33.71
N GLN A 242 12.42 22.68 33.51
CA GLN A 242 11.62 23.79 34.02
C GLN A 242 10.30 23.85 33.25
N ALA A 243 9.19 23.85 33.98
CA ALA A 243 7.97 24.47 33.46
C ALA A 243 8.24 25.98 33.34
N LEU A 244 7.93 26.56 32.18
CA LEU A 244 8.13 28.00 31.93
C LEU A 244 7.38 28.81 32.99
N THR A 245 8.14 29.52 33.82
CA THR A 245 7.63 30.47 34.84
C THR A 245 7.76 31.92 34.41
N ASP A 246 8.23 32.20 33.19
CA ASP A 246 8.14 33.54 32.61
C ASP A 246 6.65 33.90 32.44
N THR A 247 6.23 34.88 33.24
CA THR A 247 4.90 35.50 33.17
C THR A 247 4.92 36.81 32.38
N ASP A 248 6.03 37.12 31.72
CA ASP A 248 6.19 38.30 30.88
C ASP A 248 5.35 38.15 29.60
N GLU A 249 4.65 39.22 29.23
CA GLU A 249 3.81 39.25 28.03
C GLU A 249 4.70 39.28 26.79
N LEU A 250 4.40 38.44 25.77
CA LEU A 250 5.20 38.39 24.53
C LEU A 250 5.29 39.78 23.91
N THR A 251 6.49 40.16 23.44
CA THR A 251 6.64 41.38 22.66
C THR A 251 5.87 41.28 21.34
N HIS A 252 5.42 42.41 20.78
CA HIS A 252 4.72 42.43 19.49
C HIS A 252 5.55 41.84 18.33
N GLU A 253 6.88 41.77 18.46
CA GLU A 253 7.77 41.07 17.52
C GLU A 253 7.58 39.54 17.65
N GLU A 254 7.64 39.01 18.86
CA GLU A 254 7.44 37.58 19.14
C GLU A 254 6.00 37.13 18.88
N GLU A 255 4.99 37.96 19.15
CA GLU A 255 3.59 37.69 18.78
C GLU A 255 3.43 37.55 17.26
N ARG A 256 4.01 38.50 16.50
CA ARG A 256 3.98 38.50 15.02
C ARG A 256 4.70 37.28 14.46
N ASP A 257 5.85 36.92 15.03
CA ASP A 257 6.65 35.80 14.58
C ASP A 257 5.99 34.46 14.98
N ARG A 258 5.33 34.37 16.14
CA ARG A 258 4.48 33.24 16.52
C ARG A 258 3.35 33.04 15.52
N LEU A 259 2.60 34.11 15.20
CA LEU A 259 1.51 34.08 14.20
C LEU A 259 2.02 33.68 12.81
N HIS A 260 3.22 34.14 12.42
CA HIS A 260 3.85 33.75 11.16
C HIS A 260 4.16 32.25 11.12
N LEU A 261 4.78 31.71 12.18
CA LEU A 261 5.16 30.29 12.28
C LEU A 261 3.94 29.38 12.40
N GLU A 262 2.94 29.73 13.22
CA GLU A 262 1.64 29.06 13.28
C GLU A 262 1.01 28.99 11.87
N GLY A 263 0.97 30.13 11.17
CA GLY A 263 0.49 30.23 9.80
C GLY A 263 1.32 29.48 8.74
N GLN A 264 2.59 29.15 9.00
CA GLN A 264 3.34 28.20 8.16
C GLN A 264 2.91 26.75 8.43
N VAL A 265 2.81 26.37 9.70
CA VAL A 265 2.47 24.99 10.12
C VAL A 265 1.08 24.58 9.64
N GLU A 266 0.08 25.46 9.78
CA GLU A 266 -1.29 25.17 9.34
C GLU A 266 -1.41 24.99 7.82
N ARG A 267 -0.63 25.75 7.04
CA ARG A 267 -0.61 25.66 5.56
C ARG A 267 0.33 24.56 5.03
N ALA A 268 1.15 23.93 5.87
CA ALA A 268 2.18 22.99 5.44
C ALA A 268 1.64 21.81 4.60
N PHE A 269 0.47 21.27 4.93
CA PHE A 269 -0.13 20.18 4.14
C PHE A 269 -0.65 20.65 2.78
N PHE A 270 -1.19 21.87 2.69
CA PHE A 270 -1.65 22.50 1.46
C PHE A 270 -0.47 22.77 0.52
N SER A 271 0.58 23.42 1.04
CA SER A 271 1.81 23.68 0.30
C SER A 271 2.47 22.38 -0.22
N ALA A 272 2.47 21.31 0.59
CA ALA A 272 2.95 20.00 0.17
C ALA A 272 2.06 19.36 -0.93
N GLY A 273 0.75 19.52 -0.86
CA GLY A 273 -0.19 19.04 -1.89
C GLY A 273 0.04 19.71 -3.24
N ILE A 274 0.10 21.05 -3.26
CA ILE A 274 0.40 21.84 -4.48
C ILE A 274 1.78 21.49 -5.05
N ALA A 275 2.81 21.37 -4.21
CA ALA A 275 4.15 21.00 -4.67
C ALA A 275 4.20 19.58 -5.27
N LEU A 276 3.48 18.61 -4.67
CA LEU A 276 3.35 17.26 -5.22
C LEU A 276 2.58 17.23 -6.54
N GLN A 277 1.52 18.03 -6.67
CA GLN A 277 0.77 18.18 -7.92
C GLN A 277 1.66 18.73 -9.04
N GLU A 278 2.39 19.81 -8.78
CA GLU A 278 3.30 20.44 -9.75
C GLU A 278 4.44 19.50 -10.19
N LEU A 279 5.02 18.75 -9.24
CA LEU A 279 6.01 17.70 -9.53
C LEU A 279 5.46 16.59 -10.43
N ARG A 280 4.21 16.19 -10.23
CA ARG A 280 3.48 15.16 -11.00
C ARG A 280 3.16 15.65 -12.41
N ASP A 281 2.50 16.80 -12.51
CA ASP A 281 1.85 17.26 -13.74
C ASP A 281 2.89 17.76 -14.76
N ARG A 282 3.96 18.44 -14.30
CA ARG A 282 5.13 18.78 -15.12
C ARG A 282 6.13 17.62 -15.28
N ARG A 283 5.84 16.45 -14.69
CA ARG A 283 6.65 15.22 -14.72
C ARG A 283 8.12 15.42 -14.36
N LEU A 284 8.39 16.22 -13.34
CA LEU A 284 9.77 16.62 -12.96
C LEU A 284 10.61 15.44 -12.42
N TYR A 285 9.97 14.34 -12.03
CA TYR A 285 10.59 13.08 -11.63
C TYR A 285 11.25 12.27 -12.78
N ARG A 286 10.92 12.58 -14.04
CA ARG A 286 11.23 11.76 -15.24
C ARG A 286 12.70 11.46 -15.52
N SER A 287 13.63 12.19 -14.90
CA SER A 287 15.07 12.00 -15.03
C SER A 287 15.62 10.86 -14.16
N THR A 288 14.87 10.45 -13.13
CA THR A 288 15.33 9.46 -12.13
C THR A 288 14.38 8.27 -12.01
N HIS A 289 13.07 8.48 -12.17
CA HIS A 289 12.04 7.46 -11.95
C HIS A 289 11.08 7.37 -13.15
N LYS A 290 10.52 6.18 -13.37
CA LYS A 290 9.55 5.92 -14.44
C LYS A 290 8.13 6.37 -14.08
N THR A 291 7.76 6.26 -12.80
CA THR A 291 6.46 6.70 -12.28
C THR A 291 6.65 7.81 -11.25
N PHE A 292 5.57 8.58 -11.00
CA PHE A 292 5.55 9.58 -9.94
C PHE A 292 5.54 8.91 -8.56
N GLU A 293 4.84 7.78 -8.48
CA GLU A 293 4.68 7.00 -7.26
C GLU A 293 6.00 6.43 -6.74
N ASP A 294 6.84 5.86 -7.62
CA ASP A 294 8.17 5.37 -7.25
C ASP A 294 9.03 6.53 -6.71
N TYR A 295 9.04 7.67 -7.40
CA TYR A 295 9.80 8.86 -7.00
C TYR A 295 9.42 9.35 -5.61
N CYS A 296 8.13 9.52 -5.33
CA CYS A 296 7.67 10.01 -4.04
C CYS A 296 7.81 8.95 -2.92
N GLN A 297 7.74 7.66 -3.25
CA GLN A 297 7.98 6.58 -2.30
C GLN A 297 9.47 6.45 -1.92
N GLU A 298 10.40 6.66 -2.86
CA GLU A 298 11.84 6.64 -2.59
C GLU A 298 12.34 7.97 -1.98
N ARG A 299 11.90 9.13 -2.51
CA ARG A 299 12.39 10.45 -2.10
C ARG A 299 11.77 10.99 -0.81
N PHE A 300 10.50 10.70 -0.55
CA PHE A 300 9.76 11.24 0.60
C PHE A 300 9.22 10.16 1.55
N GLY A 301 9.33 8.87 1.18
CA GLY A 301 8.71 7.78 1.94
C GLY A 301 7.17 7.73 1.81
N TYR A 302 6.58 8.48 0.87
CA TYR A 302 5.12 8.63 0.79
C TYR A 302 4.51 7.49 -0.04
N SER A 303 3.54 6.78 0.55
CA SER A 303 2.72 5.82 -0.20
C SER A 303 1.76 6.55 -1.15
N ARG A 304 1.35 5.90 -2.25
CA ARG A 304 0.43 6.45 -3.26
C ARG A 304 -0.78 7.14 -2.62
N ARG A 305 -1.47 6.41 -1.74
CA ARG A 305 -2.62 6.89 -0.97
C ARG A 305 -2.36 8.18 -0.15
N LYS A 306 -1.12 8.40 0.33
CA LYS A 306 -0.76 9.66 1.00
C LYS A 306 -0.57 10.81 0.01
N MET A 307 0.01 10.56 -1.18
CA MET A 307 0.11 11.57 -2.24
C MET A 307 -1.28 11.98 -2.74
N ASP A 308 -2.12 10.99 -3.06
CA ASP A 308 -3.49 11.20 -3.57
C ASP A 308 -4.29 12.09 -2.60
N TYR A 309 -4.18 11.82 -1.30
CA TYR A 309 -4.82 12.59 -0.24
C TYR A 309 -4.24 13.99 -0.03
N LEU A 310 -2.93 14.19 -0.18
CA LEU A 310 -2.35 15.54 -0.09
C LEU A 310 -2.77 16.40 -1.28
N ILE A 311 -2.74 15.86 -2.50
CA ILE A 311 -3.10 16.59 -3.73
C ILE A 311 -4.61 16.93 -3.75
N ALA A 312 -5.48 15.95 -3.53
CA ALA A 312 -6.93 16.21 -3.46
C ALA A 312 -7.31 17.08 -2.24
N GLY A 313 -6.53 16.98 -1.15
CA GLY A 313 -6.68 17.86 0.01
C GLY A 313 -6.33 19.31 -0.28
N SER A 314 -5.31 19.58 -1.11
CA SER A 314 -4.98 20.95 -1.53
C SER A 314 -6.00 21.56 -2.51
N GLU A 315 -6.59 20.75 -3.38
CA GLU A 315 -7.68 21.18 -4.27
C GLU A 315 -8.91 21.63 -3.47
N VAL A 316 -9.35 20.82 -2.50
CA VAL A 316 -10.43 21.21 -1.58
C VAL A 316 -10.07 22.48 -0.80
N TYR A 317 -8.84 22.59 -0.29
CA TYR A 317 -8.40 23.80 0.43
C TYR A 317 -8.50 25.05 -0.47
N GLN A 318 -8.15 24.95 -1.75
CA GLN A 318 -8.30 26.04 -2.72
C GLN A 318 -9.78 26.37 -3.00
N ASN A 319 -10.66 25.35 -3.11
CA ASN A 319 -12.11 25.53 -3.24
C ASN A 319 -12.77 26.16 -1.99
N LEU A 320 -12.15 26.02 -0.82
CA LEU A 320 -12.57 26.66 0.44
C LEU A 320 -11.98 28.07 0.62
N LEU A 321 -10.86 28.38 -0.05
CA LEU A 321 -10.18 29.67 0.00
C LEU A 321 -10.81 30.71 -0.95
N LEU A 322 -11.23 30.29 -2.14
CA LEU A 322 -11.72 31.20 -3.19
C LEU A 322 -13.23 31.49 -3.07
N PRO A 323 -13.64 32.78 -3.00
CA PRO A 323 -15.04 33.17 -3.17
C PRO A 323 -15.58 32.83 -4.57
N SER A 324 -16.85 32.46 -4.66
CA SER A 324 -17.50 31.99 -5.90
C SER A 324 -17.42 32.97 -7.09
N GLU A 325 -17.21 34.25 -6.83
CA GLU A 325 -17.29 35.35 -7.80
C GLU A 325 -16.01 35.58 -8.62
N MET A 326 -14.88 34.93 -8.28
CA MET A 326 -13.58 35.12 -8.97
C MET A 326 -13.18 33.94 -9.89
N ARG A 327 -14.15 33.25 -10.51
CA ARG A 327 -13.87 32.29 -11.60
C ARG A 327 -13.79 33.00 -12.97
N THR A 328 -12.65 33.64 -13.25
CA THR A 328 -12.29 34.07 -14.61
C THR A 328 -11.32 33.09 -15.28
N ASN A 329 -11.91 32.06 -15.90
CA ASN A 329 -11.45 31.33 -17.08
C ASN A 329 -9.92 31.19 -17.33
N CYS A 330 -9.29 30.21 -16.67
CA CYS A 330 -8.16 29.52 -17.30
C CYS A 330 -8.71 28.36 -18.16
N SER A 331 -8.45 28.40 -19.48
CA SER A 331 -8.86 27.43 -20.52
C SER A 331 -10.18 27.73 -21.26
N GLN A 332 -10.16 28.68 -22.20
CA GLN A 332 -10.68 28.54 -23.58
C GLN A 332 -10.52 29.86 -24.34
N THR A 333 -9.64 29.90 -25.34
CA THR A 333 -9.52 31.01 -26.30
C THR A 333 -10.24 30.63 -27.58
N ASP A 334 -11.57 30.60 -27.54
CA ASP A 334 -12.39 30.55 -28.75
C ASP A 334 -12.42 31.95 -29.36
N LEU A 335 -11.81 32.09 -30.55
CA LEU A 335 -11.76 33.34 -31.31
C LEU A 335 -13.11 33.57 -32.03
N PRO A 336 -13.74 34.75 -31.89
CA PRO A 336 -14.84 35.13 -32.77
C PRO A 336 -14.30 35.64 -34.11
N ASP A 337 -14.64 34.97 -35.21
CA ASP A 337 -14.51 35.53 -36.55
C ASP A 337 -15.58 36.62 -36.78
N ASP A 338 -15.16 37.86 -37.06
CA ASP A 338 -15.74 38.65 -38.15
C ASP A 338 -14.74 39.69 -38.68
N GLN A 339 -15.04 40.32 -39.82
CA GLN A 339 -14.06 40.74 -40.81
C GLN A 339 -13.86 42.26 -40.99
N SER A 340 -12.72 42.60 -41.61
CA SER A 340 -12.46 43.86 -42.34
C SER A 340 -12.22 45.11 -41.46
N GLN A 341 -11.24 45.97 -41.73
CA GLN A 341 -10.70 46.37 -43.04
C GLN A 341 -9.16 46.53 -43.06
N MET A 342 -8.58 46.52 -44.26
CA MET A 342 -7.16 46.81 -44.47
C MET A 342 -6.84 48.31 -44.33
N ARG A 343 -5.60 48.62 -43.95
CA ARG A 343 -4.76 49.55 -44.74
C ARG A 343 -3.26 49.36 -44.50
N THR A 344 -2.50 49.51 -45.58
CA THR A 344 -1.04 49.45 -45.59
C THR A 344 -0.42 50.77 -45.15
N ASN A 345 0.77 50.71 -44.57
CA ASN A 345 2.00 51.21 -45.17
C ASN A 345 3.20 50.73 -44.33
N GLY A 346 4.35 50.48 -44.95
CA GLY A 346 5.53 49.95 -44.28
C GLY A 346 6.78 50.80 -44.50
N SER A 347 7.85 50.47 -43.77
CA SER A 347 9.22 50.86 -44.12
C SER A 347 10.20 49.80 -43.61
N GLN A 348 11.21 49.51 -44.43
CA GLN A 348 12.50 48.94 -44.02
C GLN A 348 13.39 50.10 -43.49
N ILE A 349 14.56 49.97 -42.85
CA ILE A 349 15.49 48.87 -42.48
C ILE A 349 16.01 49.20 -41.03
N THR A 350 16.99 48.58 -40.35
CA THR A 350 18.12 47.67 -40.65
C THR A 350 18.19 46.47 -39.67
N GLU A 351 19.28 45.71 -39.71
CA GLU A 351 19.65 44.63 -38.78
C GLU A 351 20.65 45.12 -37.70
N SER A 352 20.67 44.49 -36.50
CA SER A 352 21.89 44.07 -35.75
C SER A 352 21.58 43.48 -34.35
N ASP A 353 21.66 42.16 -34.24
CA ASP A 353 22.24 41.30 -33.17
C ASP A 353 21.90 41.40 -31.65
N ASP A 354 21.86 40.20 -31.05
CA ASP A 354 22.24 39.81 -29.67
C ASP A 354 21.58 40.41 -28.40
N ASN A 355 20.36 39.96 -28.09
CA ASN A 355 20.15 39.05 -26.94
C ASN A 355 18.73 38.44 -26.87
N LEU A 356 18.61 37.12 -26.68
CA LEU A 356 17.31 36.46 -26.45
C LEU A 356 17.30 35.57 -25.18
N GLN A 357 17.42 36.19 -24.02
CA GLN A 357 17.00 35.54 -22.76
C GLN A 357 15.48 35.57 -22.63
N MET A 358 14.85 34.41 -22.75
CA MET A 358 13.40 34.26 -22.55
C MET A 358 13.02 34.48 -21.08
N ARG A 359 12.39 35.63 -20.79
CA ARG A 359 11.79 35.91 -19.48
C ARG A 359 10.58 35.02 -19.21
N THR A 360 10.68 34.14 -18.23
CA THR A 360 9.54 33.68 -17.43
C THR A 360 9.75 34.14 -16.00
N ASN A 361 9.14 35.27 -15.62
CA ASN A 361 9.34 35.89 -14.30
C ASN A 361 8.62 35.10 -13.20
N CYS A 362 9.30 34.10 -12.63
CA CYS A 362 9.13 33.82 -11.21
C CYS A 362 9.91 34.90 -10.44
N SER A 363 9.27 36.04 -10.14
CA SER A 363 9.89 37.04 -9.28
C SER A 363 9.70 36.66 -7.82
N GLN A 364 10.81 36.46 -7.12
CA GLN A 364 10.82 36.67 -5.68
C GLN A 364 10.71 38.18 -5.43
N ASN A 365 9.93 38.55 -4.42
CA ASN A 365 9.92 39.76 -3.60
C ASN A 365 9.03 39.36 -2.40
N ALA A 366 9.43 39.43 -1.13
CA ALA A 366 10.08 40.52 -0.41
C ALA A 366 9.14 41.73 -0.28
N ASP A 367 8.77 42.01 0.96
CA ASP A 367 8.17 43.25 1.49
C ASP A 367 6.87 43.75 0.81
N ASP A 368 5.73 43.37 1.40
CA ASP A 368 4.44 44.05 1.17
C ASP A 368 3.71 44.23 2.52
N GLU A 369 3.52 45.48 2.96
CA GLU A 369 3.02 45.81 4.31
C GLU A 369 1.49 45.63 4.42
N MET A 370 1.04 44.43 4.83
CA MET A 370 -0.34 44.24 5.31
C MET A 370 -0.57 44.90 6.68
N ARG A 371 -0.60 46.22 6.67
CA ARG A 371 -0.67 47.12 7.82
C ARG A 371 -2.01 47.00 8.57
N THR A 372 -1.95 46.61 9.84
CA THR A 372 -3.13 46.40 10.71
C THR A 372 -3.87 47.71 10.98
N ASN A 373 -4.82 48.06 10.11
CA ASN A 373 -5.47 49.38 10.15
C ASN A 373 -6.69 49.39 11.10
N CYS A 374 -6.43 49.64 12.39
CA CYS A 374 -7.44 49.81 13.43
C CYS A 374 -8.30 51.07 13.24
N SER A 375 -9.25 51.04 12.30
CA SER A 375 -10.20 52.13 12.07
C SER A 375 -11.43 52.00 12.98
N GLN A 376 -11.45 52.79 14.06
CA GLN A 376 -12.61 52.93 14.95
C GLN A 376 -13.70 53.78 14.27
N ASN A 377 -14.65 53.14 13.59
CA ASN A 377 -15.85 53.81 13.08
C ASN A 377 -17.07 53.39 13.92
N ALA A 378 -17.57 54.32 14.73
CA ALA A 378 -18.79 54.15 15.50
C ALA A 378 -20.02 54.43 14.63
N ASP A 379 -20.48 53.44 13.86
CA ASP A 379 -21.90 53.36 13.48
C ASP A 379 -22.35 51.94 13.11
N GLY A 380 -23.58 51.59 13.51
CA GLY A 380 -23.99 50.20 13.71
C GLY A 380 -24.47 49.44 12.48
N LYS A 381 -23.56 49.04 11.55
CA LYS A 381 -23.84 47.94 10.59
C LYS A 381 -22.62 47.32 9.87
N THR A 382 -21.52 47.06 10.57
CA THR A 382 -20.40 46.29 10.02
C THR A 382 -20.79 44.82 9.79
N ARG A 383 -20.74 44.36 8.54
CA ARG A 383 -20.55 42.93 8.24
C ARG A 383 -19.16 42.56 8.76
N THR A 384 -19.09 41.78 9.83
CA THR A 384 -17.81 41.29 10.36
C THR A 384 -17.22 40.30 9.37
N ASN A 385 -16.17 40.69 8.66
CA ASN A 385 -15.22 39.77 8.04
C ASN A 385 -14.43 39.07 9.17
N CYS A 386 -15.09 38.19 9.91
CA CYS A 386 -14.43 37.28 10.83
C CYS A 386 -13.51 36.37 10.03
N SER A 387 -12.30 36.17 10.54
CA SER A 387 -11.24 35.36 9.93
C SER A 387 -11.79 34.05 9.35
N GLN A 388 -11.66 33.87 8.04
CA GLN A 388 -12.16 32.70 7.33
C GLN A 388 -11.44 31.45 7.87
N ILE A 389 -12.14 30.66 8.68
CA ILE A 389 -11.57 29.49 9.37
C ILE A 389 -11.27 28.42 8.31
N LEU A 390 -9.99 28.21 8.02
CA LEU A 390 -9.53 27.25 7.01
C LEU A 390 -9.12 25.90 7.65
N PRO A 391 -9.07 24.80 6.87
CA PRO A 391 -8.58 23.52 7.37
C PRO A 391 -7.10 23.57 7.69
N THR A 392 -6.68 22.99 8.82
CA THR A 392 -5.27 22.95 9.26
C THR A 392 -4.62 21.58 9.05
N ARG A 393 -5.40 20.57 8.65
CA ARG A 393 -4.95 19.18 8.45
C ARG A 393 -5.70 18.51 7.29
N GLU A 394 -4.97 17.79 6.45
CA GLU A 394 -5.52 16.98 5.34
C GLU A 394 -6.71 16.08 5.76
N ALA A 395 -6.66 15.49 6.96
CA ALA A 395 -7.73 14.63 7.47
C ALA A 395 -9.09 15.34 7.70
N GLN A 396 -9.13 16.68 7.66
CA GLN A 396 -10.35 17.49 7.72
C GLN A 396 -10.97 17.69 6.33
N VAL A 397 -10.15 17.79 5.28
CA VAL A 397 -10.59 17.95 3.88
C VAL A 397 -10.86 16.62 3.18
N ARG A 398 -10.24 15.51 3.62
CA ARG A 398 -10.46 14.16 3.06
C ARG A 398 -11.93 13.73 2.91
N PRO A 399 -12.88 14.08 3.80
CA PRO A 399 -14.30 13.77 3.57
C PRO A 399 -14.91 14.61 2.43
N LEU A 400 -14.50 15.86 2.29
CA LEU A 400 -15.04 16.85 1.34
C LEU A 400 -14.68 16.53 -0.12
N THR A 401 -13.62 15.77 -0.40
CA THR A 401 -13.23 15.36 -1.76
C THR A 401 -14.27 14.51 -2.51
N LYS A 402 -15.40 14.19 -1.85
CA LYS A 402 -16.56 13.46 -2.41
C LYS A 402 -17.76 14.36 -2.73
N LEU A 403 -17.61 15.67 -2.62
CA LEU A 403 -18.65 16.68 -2.84
C LEU A 403 -18.19 17.67 -3.93
N GLU A 404 -19.15 18.30 -4.61
CA GLU A 404 -18.87 19.39 -5.55
C GLU A 404 -18.33 20.64 -4.83
N PRO A 405 -17.51 21.51 -5.45
CA PRO A 405 -16.86 22.65 -4.79
C PRO A 405 -17.79 23.54 -3.95
N ASP A 406 -19.03 23.73 -4.40
CA ASP A 406 -20.02 24.55 -3.69
C ASP A 406 -20.56 23.83 -2.44
N GLN A 407 -20.81 22.53 -2.55
CA GLN A 407 -21.14 21.64 -1.42
C GLN A 407 -19.96 21.48 -0.46
N GLN A 408 -18.71 21.55 -0.93
CA GLN A 408 -17.51 21.56 -0.07
C GLN A 408 -17.53 22.79 0.86
N ARG A 409 -17.82 23.98 0.32
CA ARG A 409 -17.97 25.22 1.10
C ARG A 409 -19.13 25.14 2.08
N GLU A 410 -20.30 24.67 1.64
CA GLU A 410 -21.49 24.49 2.50
C GLU A 410 -21.24 23.51 3.66
N ALA A 411 -20.63 22.35 3.36
CA ALA A 411 -20.30 21.33 4.35
C ALA A 411 -19.24 21.83 5.36
N TRP A 412 -18.26 22.59 4.89
CA TRP A 412 -17.24 23.19 5.76
C TRP A 412 -17.82 24.26 6.68
N GLN A 413 -18.63 25.18 6.16
CA GLN A 413 -19.29 26.20 6.97
C GLN A 413 -20.13 25.57 8.09
N LYS A 414 -20.98 24.58 7.75
CA LYS A 414 -21.80 23.85 8.74
C LYS A 414 -20.96 23.11 9.79
N ALA A 415 -19.79 22.59 9.41
CA ALA A 415 -18.86 21.97 10.36
C ALA A 415 -18.21 23.00 11.30
N VAL A 416 -17.86 24.20 10.81
CA VAL A 416 -17.33 25.32 11.61
C VAL A 416 -18.40 25.85 12.58
N GLU A 417 -19.64 26.00 12.13
CA GLU A 417 -20.81 26.36 12.96
C GLU A 417 -21.03 25.32 14.06
N GLN A 418 -21.04 24.02 13.73
CA GLN A 418 -21.16 22.93 14.71
C GLN A 418 -19.96 22.85 15.67
N ALA A 419 -18.77 23.31 15.25
CA ALA A 419 -17.58 23.42 16.09
C ALA A 419 -17.56 24.71 16.96
N GLY A 420 -18.61 25.54 16.92
CA GLY A 420 -18.73 26.75 17.72
C GLY A 420 -17.77 27.87 17.29
N GLY A 421 -17.55 28.03 15.99
CA GLY A 421 -16.63 29.04 15.45
C GLY A 421 -15.15 28.69 15.67
N LYS A 422 -14.82 27.40 15.71
CA LYS A 422 -13.44 26.88 15.79
C LYS A 422 -13.15 25.95 14.61
N VAL A 423 -11.87 25.70 14.34
CA VAL A 423 -11.44 24.73 13.32
C VAL A 423 -12.06 23.35 13.62
N PRO A 424 -12.89 22.78 12.72
CA PRO A 424 -13.64 21.56 13.02
C PRO A 424 -12.75 20.31 13.01
N SER A 425 -13.08 19.34 13.86
CA SER A 425 -12.48 18.01 13.80
C SER A 425 -12.96 17.25 12.56
N GLY A 426 -12.09 16.47 11.92
CA GLY A 426 -12.45 15.67 10.73
C GLY A 426 -13.60 14.67 10.96
N ARG A 427 -13.91 14.32 12.23
CA ARG A 427 -15.12 13.56 12.58
C ARG A 427 -16.41 14.37 12.36
N ILE A 428 -16.40 15.66 12.73
CA ILE A 428 -17.52 16.60 12.55
C ILE A 428 -17.74 16.81 11.04
N VAL A 429 -16.68 17.15 10.30
CA VAL A 429 -16.73 17.34 8.85
C VAL A 429 -17.28 16.09 8.16
N LYS A 430 -16.79 14.89 8.51
CA LYS A 430 -17.34 13.64 7.98
C LYS A 430 -18.83 13.48 8.25
N SER A 431 -19.29 13.75 9.48
CA SER A 431 -20.72 13.64 9.83
C SER A 431 -21.61 14.58 9.02
N ILE A 432 -21.14 15.80 8.73
CA ILE A 432 -21.87 16.77 7.88
C ILE A 432 -21.85 16.33 6.41
N VAL A 433 -20.73 15.84 5.91
CA VAL A 433 -20.61 15.31 4.54
C VAL A 433 -21.55 14.12 4.31
N ASP A 434 -21.57 13.15 5.22
CA ASP A 434 -22.45 11.99 5.07
C ASP A 434 -23.94 12.40 5.14
N GLN A 435 -24.32 13.32 6.04
CA GLN A 435 -25.68 13.90 6.06
C GLN A 435 -26.06 14.66 4.78
N ILE A 436 -25.13 15.38 4.14
CA ILE A 436 -25.40 16.06 2.86
C ILE A 436 -25.63 15.03 1.75
N ARG A 437 -24.80 13.98 1.69
CA ARG A 437 -24.92 12.87 0.72
C ARG A 437 -26.20 12.05 0.90
N GLU A 438 -26.74 11.99 2.12
CA GLU A 438 -28.05 11.40 2.43
C GLU A 438 -29.24 12.31 2.05
N ARG A 439 -29.07 13.64 2.12
CA ARG A 439 -30.15 14.62 1.83
C ARG A 439 -30.31 14.94 0.35
N THR A 440 -29.23 14.98 -0.41
CA THR A 440 -29.26 15.07 -1.88
C THR A 440 -28.85 13.73 -2.48
N PRO A 441 -29.78 12.76 -2.59
CA PRO A 441 -29.50 11.54 -3.34
C PRO A 441 -29.18 11.89 -4.79
N VAL A 442 -27.94 11.61 -5.22
CA VAL A 442 -27.62 11.52 -6.64
C VAL A 442 -28.53 10.43 -7.22
N PRO A 443 -29.41 10.73 -8.20
CA PRO A 443 -30.32 9.73 -8.74
C PRO A 443 -29.53 8.51 -9.21
N ASN A 444 -29.95 7.33 -8.76
CA ASN A 444 -29.29 6.08 -9.11
C ASN A 444 -29.29 5.95 -10.65
N PRO A 445 -28.12 5.89 -11.31
CA PRO A 445 -28.03 5.97 -12.77
C PRO A 445 -28.61 4.74 -13.47
N TRP A 446 -28.70 3.63 -12.74
CA TRP A 446 -29.14 2.33 -13.23
C TRP A 446 -30.67 2.21 -13.34
N ARG A 447 -31.13 1.35 -14.25
CA ARG A 447 -32.55 1.01 -14.44
C ARG A 447 -32.80 -0.47 -14.23
N LYS A 448 -34.03 -0.79 -13.82
CA LYS A 448 -34.49 -2.18 -13.67
C LYS A 448 -34.37 -2.93 -15.00
N GLY A 449 -33.70 -4.07 -14.96
CA GLY A 449 -33.42 -4.93 -16.13
C GLY A 449 -32.11 -4.64 -16.86
N GLU A 450 -31.35 -3.60 -16.51
CA GLU A 450 -30.01 -3.40 -17.07
C GLU A 450 -29.02 -4.48 -16.58
N VAL A 451 -27.95 -4.67 -17.35
CA VAL A 451 -26.90 -5.68 -17.08
C VAL A 451 -25.59 -4.97 -16.73
N ALA A 452 -24.99 -5.37 -15.62
CA ALA A 452 -23.76 -4.77 -15.10
C ALA A 452 -22.77 -5.85 -14.63
N MET A 453 -21.49 -5.49 -14.49
CA MET A 453 -20.48 -6.36 -13.90
C MET A 453 -20.14 -5.94 -12.46
N ILE A 454 -19.99 -6.92 -11.58
CA ILE A 454 -19.70 -6.73 -10.16
C ILE A 454 -18.23 -6.35 -9.93
N MET A 455 -18.04 -5.22 -9.25
CA MET A 455 -16.76 -4.67 -8.81
C MET A 455 -16.63 -4.80 -7.30
N VAL A 456 -15.72 -5.66 -6.83
CA VAL A 456 -15.42 -5.83 -5.40
C VAL A 456 -14.51 -4.69 -4.94
N LYS A 457 -15.12 -3.57 -4.56
CA LYS A 457 -14.47 -2.49 -3.80
C LYS A 457 -14.59 -2.79 -2.29
N ASP A 458 -14.91 -1.78 -1.47
CA ASP A 458 -15.02 -1.87 -0.01
C ASP A 458 -16.28 -2.61 0.50
N ASN A 459 -16.82 -3.58 -0.26
CA ASN A 459 -17.95 -4.43 0.17
C ASN A 459 -17.49 -5.88 0.43
N PRO A 460 -17.47 -6.35 1.69
CA PRO A 460 -17.08 -7.73 2.02
C PRO A 460 -18.05 -8.78 1.47
N ASP A 461 -19.33 -8.45 1.31
CA ASP A 461 -20.39 -9.40 0.92
C ASP A 461 -20.27 -9.86 -0.55
N LEU A 462 -19.51 -9.10 -1.36
CA LEU A 462 -19.20 -9.43 -2.75
C LEU A 462 -17.89 -10.21 -2.93
N ARG A 463 -17.25 -10.65 -1.84
CA ARG A 463 -15.95 -11.33 -1.90
C ARG A 463 -16.00 -12.59 -2.77
N GLY A 464 -15.17 -12.61 -3.82
CA GLY A 464 -15.14 -13.70 -4.82
C GLY A 464 -16.11 -13.54 -5.99
N LYS A 465 -17.05 -12.59 -5.93
CA LYS A 465 -18.01 -12.25 -7.02
C LYS A 465 -17.49 -11.22 -8.01
N GLY A 466 -16.26 -10.75 -7.85
CA GLY A 466 -15.62 -9.83 -8.80
C GLY A 466 -15.57 -10.42 -10.20
N GLY A 467 -15.98 -9.62 -11.19
CA GLY A 467 -16.09 -10.06 -12.58
C GLY A 467 -17.37 -10.84 -12.91
N CYS A 468 -18.25 -11.14 -11.95
CA CYS A 468 -19.56 -11.71 -12.27
C CYS A 468 -20.43 -10.69 -13.01
N TRP A 469 -21.20 -11.13 -13.99
CA TRP A 469 -22.39 -10.41 -14.41
C TRP A 469 -23.43 -10.36 -13.29
N CYS A 470 -24.28 -9.34 -13.35
CA CYS A 470 -25.52 -9.26 -12.60
C CYS A 470 -26.61 -8.54 -13.40
N VAL A 471 -27.86 -8.87 -13.12
CA VAL A 471 -29.06 -8.20 -13.68
C VAL A 471 -29.69 -7.34 -12.59
N ILE A 472 -30.07 -6.12 -12.92
CA ILE A 472 -30.61 -5.18 -11.93
C ILE A 472 -32.10 -5.45 -11.68
N SER A 473 -32.39 -6.24 -10.65
CA SER A 473 -33.74 -6.60 -10.24
C SER A 473 -34.54 -5.39 -9.75
N GLU A 474 -33.92 -4.50 -8.97
CA GLU A 474 -34.58 -3.31 -8.40
C GLU A 474 -33.61 -2.15 -8.21
N VAL A 475 -34.14 -0.92 -8.24
CA VAL A 475 -33.38 0.31 -8.12
C VAL A 475 -33.92 1.11 -6.93
N HIS A 476 -33.08 1.32 -5.93
CA HIS A 476 -33.33 2.14 -4.76
C HIS A 476 -32.48 3.43 -4.82
N ASN A 477 -32.78 4.42 -3.99
CA ASN A 477 -32.13 5.73 -4.00
C ASN A 477 -30.60 5.69 -3.86
N PHE A 478 -30.05 4.70 -3.17
CA PHE A 478 -28.61 4.57 -2.89
C PHE A 478 -28.02 3.18 -3.22
N THR A 479 -28.85 2.23 -3.63
CA THR A 479 -28.51 0.82 -3.88
C THR A 479 -29.31 0.24 -5.03
N CYS A 480 -28.81 -0.83 -5.62
CA CYS A 480 -29.53 -1.71 -6.53
C CYS A 480 -29.69 -3.07 -5.85
N THR A 481 -30.86 -3.70 -5.99
CA THR A 481 -30.98 -5.16 -5.80
C THR A 481 -30.56 -5.78 -7.13
N VAL A 482 -29.53 -6.63 -7.11
CA VAL A 482 -28.97 -7.25 -8.33
C VAL A 482 -28.91 -8.76 -8.20
N ARG A 483 -29.34 -9.46 -9.24
CA ARG A 483 -29.30 -10.93 -9.34
C ARG A 483 -27.98 -11.37 -9.93
N LEU A 484 -27.33 -12.30 -9.24
CA LEU A 484 -26.19 -13.10 -9.70
C LEU A 484 -26.65 -14.55 -9.89
N TRP A 485 -25.77 -15.37 -10.46
CA TRP A 485 -25.98 -16.80 -10.67
C TRP A 485 -26.29 -17.61 -9.39
N ASP A 486 -26.08 -17.06 -8.18
CA ASP A 486 -26.37 -17.71 -6.90
C ASP A 486 -27.31 -16.94 -5.96
N GLY A 487 -28.03 -15.93 -6.47
CA GLY A 487 -29.05 -15.21 -5.69
C GLY A 487 -29.03 -13.70 -5.89
N GLU A 488 -29.80 -12.99 -5.07
CA GLU A 488 -29.91 -11.53 -5.14
C GLU A 488 -29.16 -10.82 -4.01
N TYR A 489 -28.48 -9.73 -4.36
CA TYR A 489 -27.58 -8.97 -3.50
C TYR A 489 -27.94 -7.48 -3.53
N GLN A 490 -27.87 -6.79 -2.38
CA GLN A 490 -27.92 -5.33 -2.36
C GLN A 490 -26.51 -4.75 -2.55
N VAL A 491 -26.36 -3.92 -3.58
CA VAL A 491 -25.07 -3.29 -3.93
C VAL A 491 -25.26 -1.80 -4.17
N LYS A 492 -24.24 -0.99 -3.85
CA LYS A 492 -24.24 0.42 -4.21
C LYS A 492 -23.86 0.58 -5.70
N PRO A 493 -24.30 1.65 -6.39
CA PRO A 493 -23.89 1.93 -7.77
C PRO A 493 -22.37 1.95 -7.98
N GLU A 494 -21.59 2.33 -6.96
CA GLU A 494 -20.13 2.30 -7.00
C GLU A 494 -19.51 0.89 -7.14
N ASN A 495 -20.26 -0.18 -6.83
CA ASN A 495 -19.85 -1.58 -6.97
C ASN A 495 -20.29 -2.21 -8.30
N LEU A 496 -20.90 -1.43 -9.18
CA LEU A 496 -21.35 -1.85 -10.51
C LEU A 496 -20.49 -1.18 -11.59
N LYS A 497 -20.18 -1.93 -12.65
CA LYS A 497 -19.52 -1.42 -13.86
C LYS A 497 -20.43 -1.65 -15.07
N GLU A 498 -20.59 -0.62 -15.88
CA GLU A 498 -21.28 -0.65 -17.17
C GLU A 498 -20.55 -1.53 -18.18
N LEU A 499 -21.32 -2.27 -18.98
CA LEU A 499 -20.84 -3.08 -20.09
C LEU A 499 -21.36 -2.50 -21.39
N PRO A 500 -20.52 -2.34 -22.44
CA PRO A 500 -20.92 -1.71 -23.71
C PRO A 500 -21.72 -2.70 -24.58
N TYR A 501 -22.81 -3.23 -24.04
CA TYR A 501 -23.66 -4.25 -24.64
C TYR A 501 -24.92 -3.61 -25.23
N SER A 502 -25.26 -3.98 -26.47
CA SER A 502 -26.53 -3.60 -27.10
C SER A 502 -27.73 -4.21 -26.36
N ASN A 503 -28.94 -3.70 -26.62
CA ASN A 503 -30.17 -4.23 -26.02
C ASN A 503 -30.35 -5.74 -26.25
N GLU A 504 -29.93 -6.25 -27.41
CA GLU A 504 -29.95 -7.69 -27.74
C GLU A 504 -28.91 -8.47 -26.92
N GLN A 505 -27.72 -7.92 -26.73
CA GLN A 505 -26.65 -8.54 -25.94
C GLN A 505 -26.98 -8.54 -24.44
N GLN A 506 -27.58 -7.46 -23.93
CA GLN A 506 -28.14 -7.43 -22.57
C GLN A 506 -29.24 -8.48 -22.41
N GLU A 507 -30.11 -8.65 -23.40
CA GLU A 507 -31.15 -9.68 -23.39
C GLU A 507 -30.60 -11.11 -23.39
N MET A 508 -29.48 -11.37 -24.09
CA MET A 508 -28.77 -12.66 -24.03
C MET A 508 -28.19 -12.91 -22.63
N VAL A 509 -27.54 -11.91 -22.01
CA VAL A 509 -26.97 -12.05 -20.66
C VAL A 509 -28.06 -12.16 -19.59
N ARG A 510 -29.20 -11.45 -19.73
CA ARG A 510 -30.37 -11.65 -18.87
C ARG A 510 -30.84 -13.10 -18.89
N LYS A 511 -31.07 -13.66 -20.08
CA LYS A 511 -31.50 -15.07 -20.25
C LYS A 511 -30.48 -16.06 -19.69
N LEU A 512 -29.19 -15.81 -19.88
CA LEU A 512 -28.13 -16.65 -19.33
C LEU A 512 -28.06 -16.55 -17.79
N CYS A 513 -28.18 -15.35 -17.22
CA CYS A 513 -28.24 -15.15 -15.77
C CYS A 513 -29.48 -15.83 -15.16
N ASP A 514 -30.65 -15.71 -15.79
CA ASP A 514 -31.90 -16.36 -15.36
C ASP A 514 -31.90 -17.89 -15.57
N ARG A 515 -31.02 -18.45 -16.43
CA ARG A 515 -30.73 -19.89 -16.47
C ARG A 515 -29.86 -20.29 -15.28
N LEU A 516 -28.68 -19.68 -15.15
CA LEU A 516 -27.72 -19.98 -14.07
C LEU A 516 -28.36 -19.87 -12.68
N SER A 517 -29.16 -18.82 -12.43
CA SER A 517 -29.84 -18.56 -11.16
C SER A 517 -30.91 -19.60 -10.80
N LYS A 518 -31.41 -20.39 -11.76
CA LYS A 518 -32.37 -21.49 -11.52
C LYS A 518 -31.69 -22.83 -11.23
N LEU A 519 -30.41 -22.97 -11.60
CA LEU A 519 -29.62 -24.18 -11.38
C LEU A 519 -28.83 -24.14 -10.07
N TYR A 520 -28.80 -22.98 -9.42
CA TYR A 520 -28.09 -22.83 -8.15
C TYR A 520 -28.94 -23.32 -6.98
N ASP A 521 -28.51 -24.43 -6.39
CA ASP A 521 -28.95 -24.91 -5.09
C ASP A 521 -27.79 -24.79 -4.07
N PRO A 522 -28.01 -24.23 -2.85
CA PRO A 522 -27.03 -24.23 -1.77
C PRO A 522 -26.45 -25.61 -1.40
N GLU A 523 -27.21 -26.70 -1.56
CA GLU A 523 -26.77 -28.08 -1.28
C GLU A 523 -26.00 -28.74 -2.44
N MET A 524 -25.96 -28.11 -3.62
CA MET A 524 -25.25 -28.62 -4.80
C MET A 524 -23.73 -28.75 -4.57
N ASP A 525 -23.06 -29.68 -5.25
CA ASP A 525 -21.61 -29.86 -5.13
C ASP A 525 -20.78 -28.62 -5.52
N GLU A 526 -19.64 -28.44 -4.85
CA GLU A 526 -18.71 -27.33 -5.06
C GLU A 526 -18.10 -27.35 -6.48
N THR A 527 -18.02 -28.50 -7.16
CA THR A 527 -17.62 -28.58 -8.58
C THR A 527 -18.63 -27.86 -9.47
N ALA A 528 -19.92 -28.09 -9.26
CA ALA A 528 -20.99 -27.48 -10.06
C ALA A 528 -21.17 -26.00 -9.70
N LYS A 529 -21.09 -25.62 -8.42
CA LYS A 529 -21.02 -24.21 -7.98
C LYS A 529 -19.82 -23.49 -8.62
N GLY A 530 -18.68 -24.17 -8.71
CA GLY A 530 -17.49 -23.70 -9.42
C GLY A 530 -17.75 -23.46 -10.92
N LEU A 531 -18.51 -24.34 -11.57
CA LEU A 531 -18.88 -24.20 -12.99
C LEU A 531 -19.85 -23.02 -13.22
N LEU A 532 -20.90 -22.88 -12.41
CA LEU A 532 -21.80 -21.70 -12.47
C LEU A 532 -21.02 -20.39 -12.22
N SER A 533 -20.07 -20.40 -11.27
CA SER A 533 -19.16 -19.28 -10.98
C SER A 533 -18.25 -18.90 -12.15
N ILE A 534 -17.87 -19.85 -13.00
CA ILE A 534 -17.10 -19.61 -14.22
C ILE A 534 -18.00 -19.06 -15.33
N LEU A 535 -19.16 -19.68 -15.58
CA LEU A 535 -20.11 -19.22 -16.61
C LEU A 535 -20.63 -17.80 -16.33
N GLY A 536 -20.87 -17.47 -15.06
CA GLY A 536 -21.27 -16.12 -14.64
C GLY A 536 -20.18 -15.04 -14.75
N LYS A 537 -18.94 -15.39 -15.10
CA LYS A 537 -17.77 -14.49 -15.22
C LYS A 537 -17.20 -14.38 -16.64
N ILE A 538 -17.95 -14.84 -17.64
CA ILE A 538 -17.58 -14.71 -19.05
C ILE A 538 -17.68 -13.22 -19.46
N ASP A 539 -16.77 -12.72 -20.31
CA ASP A 539 -16.73 -11.31 -20.75
C ASP A 539 -17.35 -11.09 -22.14
N ARG A 540 -18.32 -11.95 -22.52
CA ARG A 540 -19.02 -11.91 -23.82
C ARG A 540 -20.48 -12.40 -23.68
N PRO A 541 -21.46 -11.78 -24.34
CA PRO A 541 -22.88 -12.07 -24.12
C PRO A 541 -23.40 -13.42 -24.64
N TRP A 542 -22.52 -14.34 -25.09
CA TRP A 542 -22.90 -15.67 -25.58
C TRP A 542 -21.97 -16.79 -25.09
N LEU A 543 -22.55 -17.98 -24.88
CA LEU A 543 -21.79 -19.21 -24.61
C LEU A 543 -21.22 -19.80 -25.90
N THR A 544 -20.08 -20.48 -25.79
CA THR A 544 -19.56 -21.37 -26.84
C THR A 544 -20.28 -22.72 -26.81
N LYS A 545 -20.16 -23.50 -27.88
CA LYS A 545 -20.72 -24.86 -28.00
C LYS A 545 -20.34 -25.81 -26.84
N TYR A 546 -19.20 -25.59 -26.18
CA TYR A 546 -18.77 -26.39 -25.03
C TYR A 546 -19.42 -25.90 -23.73
N GLU A 547 -19.41 -24.59 -23.47
CA GLU A 547 -20.04 -23.98 -22.29
C GLU A 547 -21.56 -24.21 -22.30
N GLU A 548 -22.21 -24.06 -23.45
CA GLU A 548 -23.63 -24.38 -23.64
C GLU A 548 -23.91 -25.85 -23.31
N ARG A 549 -23.06 -26.79 -23.77
CA ARG A 549 -23.22 -28.22 -23.45
C ARG A 549 -22.98 -28.54 -21.98
N PHE A 550 -22.04 -27.87 -21.30
CA PHE A 550 -21.86 -28.01 -19.86
C PHE A 550 -23.08 -27.49 -19.09
N LEU A 551 -23.68 -26.40 -19.54
CA LEU A 551 -24.90 -25.85 -18.96
C LEU A 551 -26.10 -26.80 -19.18
N SER A 552 -26.28 -27.34 -20.38
CA SER A 552 -27.35 -28.30 -20.67
C SER A 552 -27.30 -29.57 -19.82
N ILE A 553 -26.10 -30.08 -19.48
CA ILE A 553 -25.97 -31.26 -18.60
C ILE A 553 -26.50 -30.95 -17.19
N LEU A 554 -26.19 -29.76 -16.64
CA LEU A 554 -26.73 -29.32 -15.35
C LEU A 554 -28.23 -29.02 -15.41
N GLU A 555 -28.75 -28.60 -16.57
CA GLU A 555 -30.19 -28.41 -16.81
C GLU A 555 -30.93 -29.75 -16.90
N GLU A 556 -30.33 -30.77 -17.51
CA GLU A 556 -30.88 -32.14 -17.57
C GLU A 556 -31.01 -32.75 -16.16
N ASP A 557 -29.93 -32.73 -15.36
CA ASP A 557 -29.89 -33.33 -14.01
C ASP A 557 -30.91 -32.73 -13.02
N ILE A 558 -31.33 -31.47 -13.19
CA ILE A 558 -32.33 -30.79 -12.33
C ILE A 558 -33.78 -31.02 -12.81
N THR A 559 -33.97 -31.63 -13.99
CA THR A 559 -35.31 -31.97 -14.53
C THR A 559 -35.68 -33.46 -14.43
N SER A 560 -34.83 -34.28 -13.79
CA SER A 560 -35.02 -35.73 -13.61
C SER A 560 -35.43 -36.15 -12.19
#